data_AF-A0A1B6MM41-F1
#
_entry.id   AF-A0A1B6MM41-F1
#
_cell.length_a   1.000
_cell.length_b   1.000
_cell.length_c   1.000
_cell.angle_alpha   90.00
_cell.angle_beta   90.00
_cell.angle_gamma   90.00
#
_symmetry.space_group_name_H-M   'P 1'
#
loop_
_entity.id
_entity.type
_entity.pdbx_description
1 polymer ?
#
loop_
_entity_poly.entity_id
_entity_poly.type
_entity_poly.pdbx_seq_one_letter_code
_entity_poly.pdbx_strand_id
1 'polypeptide(L)'
;MFNVHHDKKHHIHEFRIGLIRQIFELHYRERETTVARPTAMTLGGDKHPLRLTARHFARPTPTPEGQTRKLQRKCFVCANTKLQPKKRKDTTFECPECKVGLCVYPCFETFHTKKIF
;
A
#
# COMPACT_ATOMS: atom_id res chain seq x y z
N MET A 1 -14.68 34.82 5.10
CA MET A 1 -14.44 35.77 3.99
C MET A 1 -12.96 35.68 3.64
N PHE A 2 -12.59 35.03 2.53
CA PHE A 2 -11.19 35.00 2.10
C PHE A 2 -10.99 36.09 1.07
N ASN A 3 -10.36 37.18 1.51
CA ASN A 3 -9.99 38.31 0.67
C ASN A 3 -8.66 37.94 0.01
N VAL A 4 -8.64 37.70 -1.31
CA VAL A 4 -7.40 37.37 -2.04
C VAL A 4 -7.17 38.44 -3.09
N HIS A 5 -6.50 39.51 -2.68
CA HIS A 5 -5.75 40.35 -3.61
C HIS A 5 -4.27 40.26 -3.26
N HIS A 6 -3.56 39.43 -4.00
CA HIS A 6 -2.11 39.52 -4.12
C HIS A 6 -1.72 39.38 -5.59
N ASP A 7 -1.47 40.53 -6.20
CA ASP A 7 -0.85 40.68 -7.53
C ASP A 7 0.64 40.33 -7.45
N LYS A 8 0.94 39.07 -7.12
CA LYS A 8 2.29 38.50 -7.18
C LYS A 8 2.21 37.19 -7.95
N LYS A 9 2.93 37.14 -9.08
CA LYS A 9 3.11 35.90 -9.84
C LYS A 9 3.92 34.93 -9.00
N HIS A 10 3.27 33.93 -8.43
CA HIS A 10 3.95 32.85 -7.73
C HIS A 10 4.69 31.96 -8.72
N HIS A 11 5.93 31.60 -8.39
CA HIS A 11 6.62 30.56 -9.13
C HIS A 11 5.81 29.25 -8.97
N ILE A 12 5.72 28.43 -10.02
CA ILE A 12 4.82 27.27 -10.08
C ILE A 12 4.96 26.33 -8.86
N HIS A 13 6.15 26.20 -8.30
CA HIS A 13 6.39 25.40 -7.09
C HIS A 13 5.71 25.96 -5.83
N GLU A 14 5.71 27.29 -5.65
CA GLU A 14 5.07 27.94 -4.51
C GLU A 14 3.56 27.77 -4.61
N PHE A 15 3.03 27.93 -5.83
CA PHE A 15 1.62 27.69 -6.11
C PHE A 15 1.22 26.24 -5.78
N ARG A 16 2.02 25.25 -6.20
CA ARG A 16 1.76 23.84 -5.89
C ARG A 16 1.76 23.56 -4.39
N ILE A 17 2.74 24.08 -3.66
CA ILE A 17 2.82 23.90 -2.20
C ILE A 17 1.64 24.60 -1.50
N GLY A 18 1.30 25.81 -1.92
CA GLY A 18 0.16 26.56 -1.39
C GLY A 18 -1.16 25.83 -1.60
N LEU A 19 -1.39 25.31 -2.81
CA LEU A 19 -2.60 24.56 -3.15
C LEU A 19 -2.72 23.27 -2.33
N ILE A 20 -1.60 22.54 -2.16
CA ILE A 20 -1.59 21.35 -1.30
C ILE A 20 -2.02 21.72 0.13
N ARG A 21 -1.43 22.76 0.73
CA ARG A 21 -1.79 23.21 2.10
C ARG A 21 -3.28 23.55 2.22
N GLN A 22 -3.83 24.31 1.28
CA GLN A 22 -5.24 24.68 1.28
C GLN A 22 -6.17 23.47 1.18
N ILE A 23 -5.85 22.47 0.34
CA ILE A 23 -6.63 21.24 0.24
C ILE A 23 -6.62 20.48 1.57
N PHE A 24 -5.45 20.39 2.22
CA PHE A 24 -5.35 19.78 3.54
C PHE A 24 -6.18 20.54 4.57
N GLU A 25 -6.04 21.86 4.69
CA GLU A 25 -6.80 22.66 5.67
C GLU A 25 -8.33 22.57 5.47
N LEU A 26 -8.80 22.54 4.22
CA LEU A 26 -10.24 22.51 3.92
C LEU A 26 -10.88 21.14 4.12
N HIS A 27 -10.13 20.05 3.87
CA HIS A 27 -10.70 18.71 3.79
C HIS A 27 -10.14 17.72 4.81
N TYR A 28 -9.06 18.05 5.51
CA TYR A 28 -8.51 17.20 6.56
C TYR A 28 -9.45 17.21 7.76
N ARG A 29 -10.02 16.04 8.07
CA ARG A 29 -10.70 15.77 9.32
C ARG A 29 -9.82 14.85 10.13
N GLU A 30 -9.43 15.29 11.33
CA GLU A 30 -8.78 14.40 12.28
C GLU A 30 -9.74 13.27 12.61
N ARG A 31 -9.32 12.04 12.35
CA ARG A 31 -10.14 10.87 12.61
C ARG A 31 -10.04 10.54 14.09
N GLU A 32 -11.05 10.89 14.88
CA GLU A 32 -11.18 10.41 16.26
C GLU A 32 -11.38 8.88 16.23
N THR A 33 -10.30 8.12 16.38
CA THR A 33 -10.36 6.66 16.50
C THR A 33 -10.68 6.30 17.95
N THR A 34 -11.96 6.35 18.34
CA THR A 34 -12.43 5.84 19.65
C THR A 34 -12.48 4.31 19.75
N VAL A 35 -12.08 3.62 18.68
CA VAL A 35 -11.95 2.16 18.68
C VAL A 35 -10.58 1.82 18.12
N ALA A 36 -9.75 1.17 18.94
CA ALA A 36 -8.54 0.47 18.52
C ALA A 36 -8.93 -0.73 17.64
N ARG A 37 -9.48 -0.46 16.46
CA ARG A 37 -9.49 -1.43 15.37
C ARG A 37 -8.04 -1.51 14.93
N PRO A 38 -7.43 -2.70 14.77
CA PRO A 38 -6.13 -2.82 14.12
C PRO A 38 -6.30 -2.58 12.61
N THR A 39 -6.90 -1.45 12.25
CA THR A 39 -6.71 -0.80 10.97
C THR A 39 -5.41 -0.06 11.15
N ALA A 40 -4.31 -0.80 11.12
CA ALA A 40 -3.14 -0.17 10.59
C ALA A 40 -3.59 0.45 9.26
N MET A 41 -3.46 1.77 9.13
CA MET A 41 -3.26 2.41 7.83
C MET A 41 -1.96 1.83 7.24
N THR A 42 -1.89 0.50 7.08
CA THR A 42 -0.86 -0.12 6.30
C THR A 42 -1.20 0.30 4.89
N LEU A 43 -0.40 1.24 4.39
CA LEU A 43 -0.02 1.37 2.99
C LEU A 43 0.56 0.04 2.45
N GLY A 44 0.01 -1.10 2.84
CA GLY A 44 0.41 -2.45 2.47
C GLY A 44 -0.67 -3.06 1.58
N GLY A 45 -0.25 -3.94 0.70
CA GLY A 45 -1.06 -4.44 -0.39
C GLY A 45 -0.87 -3.65 -1.69
N ASP A 46 -1.88 -3.77 -2.53
CA ASP A 46 -2.02 -3.09 -3.83
C ASP A 46 -1.84 -1.56 -3.75
N LYS A 47 -2.17 -0.99 -2.59
CA LYS A 47 -2.14 0.44 -2.27
C LYS A 47 -0.74 0.97 -1.89
N HIS A 48 0.28 0.12 -1.78
CA HIS A 48 1.64 0.58 -1.48
C HIS A 48 2.15 1.47 -2.64
N PRO A 49 2.51 2.75 -2.40
CA PRO A 49 2.77 3.73 -3.46
C PRO A 49 3.97 3.35 -4.34
N LEU A 50 4.94 2.61 -3.79
CA LEU A 50 6.13 2.18 -4.52
C LEU A 50 6.02 0.75 -5.07
N ARG A 51 4.88 0.07 -4.92
CA ARG A 51 4.68 -1.33 -5.33
C ARG A 51 5.16 -1.61 -6.76
N LEU A 52 4.93 -0.67 -7.68
CA LEU A 52 5.20 -0.84 -9.11
C LEU A 52 6.57 -0.32 -9.56
N THR A 53 7.23 0.49 -8.73
CA THR A 53 8.42 1.27 -9.14
C THR A 53 9.66 0.93 -8.32
N ALA A 54 9.51 0.51 -7.07
CA ALA A 54 10.62 0.09 -6.24
C ALA A 54 11.04 -1.35 -6.53
N ARG A 55 12.29 -1.66 -6.17
CA ARG A 55 12.84 -3.01 -6.21
C ARG A 55 12.41 -3.77 -4.95
N HIS A 56 11.36 -4.56 -5.08
CA HIS A 56 10.87 -5.45 -4.03
C HIS A 56 11.50 -6.84 -4.16
N PHE A 57 11.78 -7.48 -3.03
CA PHE A 57 12.35 -8.83 -2.99
C PHE A 57 11.49 -9.77 -2.15
N ALA A 58 11.30 -10.99 -2.63
CA ALA A 58 10.60 -12.02 -1.87
C ALA A 58 11.46 -12.44 -0.67
N ARG A 59 10.85 -12.52 0.51
CA ARG A 59 11.49 -13.06 1.72
C ARG A 59 10.63 -14.15 2.34
N PRO A 60 11.24 -15.13 3.03
CA PRO A 60 10.47 -16.04 3.86
C PRO A 60 9.66 -15.27 4.91
N THR A 61 8.42 -15.67 5.13
CA THR A 61 7.57 -15.12 6.19
C THR A 61 8.23 -15.40 7.55
N PRO A 62 8.43 -14.37 8.40
CA PRO A 62 8.99 -14.57 9.72
C PRO A 62 8.08 -15.49 10.54
N THR A 63 8.64 -16.58 11.04
CA THR A 63 7.92 -17.51 11.93
C THR A 63 8.25 -17.13 13.37
N PRO A 64 7.25 -16.93 14.24
CA PRO A 64 7.50 -16.61 15.65
C PRO A 64 8.36 -17.67 16.33
N GLU A 65 9.18 -17.23 17.27
CA GLU A 65 9.99 -18.12 18.11
C GLU A 65 9.10 -19.13 18.86
N GLY A 66 9.54 -20.38 18.95
CA GLY A 66 8.78 -21.47 19.57
C GLY A 66 7.77 -22.17 18.66
N GLN A 67 7.57 -21.73 17.41
CA GLN A 67 6.75 -22.45 16.44
C GLN A 67 7.58 -23.37 15.55
N THR A 68 7.23 -24.65 15.52
CA THR A 68 7.89 -25.67 14.68
C THR A 68 7.44 -25.62 13.22
N ARG A 69 6.24 -25.09 12.95
CA ARG A 69 5.68 -24.97 11.60
C ARG A 69 5.93 -23.58 11.04
N LYS A 70 6.40 -23.52 9.79
CA LYS A 70 6.59 -22.26 9.07
C LYS A 70 5.26 -21.52 8.94
N LEU A 71 5.27 -20.22 9.24
CA LEU A 71 4.10 -19.38 9.07
C LEU A 71 3.75 -19.27 7.58
N GLN A 72 2.48 -19.55 7.25
CA GLN A 72 1.96 -19.40 5.89
C GLN A 72 0.96 -18.25 5.80
N ARG A 73 1.02 -17.52 4.69
CA ARG A 73 0.09 -16.44 4.35
C ARG A 73 -0.63 -16.78 3.06
N LYS A 74 -1.85 -16.28 2.89
CA LYS A 74 -2.61 -16.40 1.63
C LYS A 74 -1.93 -15.57 0.55
N CYS A 75 -1.73 -16.13 -0.64
CA CYS A 75 -1.25 -15.39 -1.80
C CYS A 75 -2.29 -14.35 -2.25
N PHE A 76 -1.92 -13.07 -2.23
CA PHE A 76 -2.81 -11.97 -2.62
C PHE A 76 -3.27 -12.07 -4.08
N VAL A 77 -2.35 -12.39 -5.00
CA VAL A 77 -2.66 -12.49 -6.44
C VAL A 77 -3.63 -13.62 -6.73
N CYS A 78 -3.37 -14.83 -6.22
CA CYS A 78 -4.26 -15.98 -6.45
C CYS A 78 -5.67 -15.74 -5.87
N ALA A 79 -5.75 -14.99 -4.77
CA ALA A 79 -6.99 -14.64 -4.11
C ALA A 79 -7.82 -13.57 -4.85
N ASN A 80 -7.15 -12.60 -5.47
CA ASN A 80 -7.78 -11.37 -5.97
C ASN A 80 -7.71 -11.21 -7.50
N THR A 81 -7.11 -12.15 -8.23
CA THR A 81 -7.08 -12.11 -9.69
C THR A 81 -8.48 -12.14 -10.30
N LYS A 82 -8.65 -11.38 -11.39
CA LYS A 82 -9.82 -11.41 -12.27
C LYS A 82 -9.52 -12.13 -13.60
N LEU A 83 -8.24 -12.44 -13.86
CA LEU A 83 -7.78 -13.02 -15.13
C LEU A 83 -7.88 -14.55 -15.16
N GLN A 84 -7.98 -15.18 -13.99
CA GLN A 84 -7.98 -16.63 -13.82
C GLN A 84 -8.97 -17.01 -12.71
N PRO A 85 -9.43 -18.27 -12.65
CA PRO A 85 -10.26 -18.74 -11.55
C PRO A 85 -9.58 -18.45 -10.21
N LYS A 86 -10.32 -17.82 -9.28
CA LYS A 86 -9.82 -17.53 -7.94
C LYS A 86 -9.49 -18.83 -7.25
N LYS A 87 -8.25 -18.98 -6.80
CA LYS A 87 -7.78 -20.15 -6.05
C LYS A 87 -7.12 -19.67 -4.78
N ARG A 88 -7.47 -20.29 -3.65
CA ARG A 88 -6.70 -20.10 -2.42
C ARG A 88 -5.39 -20.87 -2.56
N LYS A 89 -4.27 -20.17 -2.43
CA LYS A 89 -2.94 -20.76 -2.35
C LYS A 89 -2.20 -20.09 -1.20
N ASP A 90 -1.68 -20.91 -0.30
CA ASP A 90 -0.90 -20.44 0.83
C ASP A 90 0.60 -20.47 0.47
N THR A 91 1.37 -19.56 1.04
CA THR A 91 2.79 -19.32 0.73
C THR A 91 3.57 -19.00 2.00
N THR A 92 4.80 -19.48 2.07
CA THR A 92 5.77 -19.13 3.13
C THR A 92 6.61 -17.92 2.75
N PHE A 93 6.24 -17.20 1.69
CA PHE A 93 6.97 -16.02 1.20
C PHE A 93 6.08 -14.79 1.22
N GLU A 94 6.70 -13.65 1.50
CA GLU A 94 6.08 -12.34 1.52
C GLU A 94 6.96 -11.27 0.87
N CYS A 95 6.33 -10.16 0.50
CA CYS A 95 7.00 -8.90 0.28
C CYS A 95 6.91 -8.10 1.60
N PRO A 96 8.03 -7.84 2.29
CA PRO A 96 8.01 -7.16 3.59
C PRO A 96 7.61 -5.68 3.45
N GLU A 97 7.95 -5.03 2.34
CA GLU A 97 7.61 -3.62 2.12
C GLU A 97 6.10 -3.47 1.85
N CYS A 98 5.55 -4.30 0.96
CA CYS A 98 4.12 -4.32 0.67
C CYS A 98 3.29 -5.09 1.71
N LYS A 99 3.92 -5.79 2.67
CA LYS A 99 3.28 -6.59 3.73
C LYS A 99 2.27 -7.62 3.22
N VAL A 100 2.52 -8.23 2.07
CA VAL A 100 1.64 -9.25 1.44
C VAL A 100 2.32 -10.59 1.24
N GLY A 101 1.57 -11.67 1.46
CA GLY A 101 1.97 -13.02 1.04
C GLY A 101 1.82 -13.18 -0.47
N LEU A 102 2.87 -13.67 -1.14
CA LEU A 102 2.89 -13.90 -2.59
C LEU A 102 3.57 -15.23 -2.91
N CYS A 103 3.08 -15.96 -3.91
CA CYS A 103 3.86 -17.04 -4.48
C CYS A 103 5.11 -16.46 -5.14
N VAL A 104 6.28 -17.07 -4.92
CA VAL A 104 7.57 -16.61 -5.45
C VAL A 104 7.49 -16.36 -6.96
N TYR A 105 6.88 -17.30 -7.68
CA TYR A 105 6.58 -17.17 -9.11
C TYR A 105 5.18 -17.72 -9.42
N PRO A 106 4.41 -17.15 -10.35
CA PRO A 106 4.60 -15.87 -11.06
C PRO A 106 3.97 -14.66 -10.33
N CYS A 107 3.40 -14.89 -9.15
CA CYS A 107 2.59 -13.90 -8.45
C CYS A 107 3.42 -12.70 -7.98
N PHE A 108 4.65 -12.91 -7.53
CA PHE A 108 5.51 -11.83 -7.05
C PHE A 108 5.81 -10.81 -8.14
N GLU A 109 6.18 -11.29 -9.33
CA GLU A 109 6.42 -10.44 -10.51
C GLU A 109 5.14 -9.71 -10.92
N THR A 110 4.03 -10.44 -11.07
CA THR A 110 2.75 -9.85 -11.49
C THR A 110 2.29 -8.75 -10.54
N PHE A 111 2.45 -8.96 -9.24
CA PHE A 111 2.06 -8.00 -8.21
C PHE A 111 2.95 -6.76 -8.18
N HIS A 112 4.21 -6.80 -8.64
CA HIS A 112 5.08 -5.62 -8.64
C HIS A 112 5.26 -4.99 -10.04
N THR A 113 4.57 -5.50 -11.06
CA THR A 113 4.69 -4.99 -12.44
C THR A 113 3.36 -4.56 -13.06
N LYS A 114 2.20 -5.06 -12.58
CA LYS A 114 0.90 -4.81 -13.21
C LYS A 114 -0.09 -4.06 -12.30
N LYS A 115 -0.90 -3.18 -12.88
CA LYS A 115 -1.99 -2.44 -12.21
C LYS A 115 -3.36 -3.10 -12.46
N ILE A 116 -3.50 -4.34 -12.01
CA ILE A 116 -4.70 -5.19 -12.27
C ILE A 116 -5.42 -5.65 -11.00
N PHE A 117 -4.94 -5.23 -9.83
CA PHE A 117 -5.48 -5.58 -8.52
C PHE A 117 -5.89 -4.32 -7.76
#